data_AF-A0A0B1SG03-F1
#
_entry.id   AF-A0A0B1SG03-F1
#
_cell.length_a   1.000
_cell.length_b   1.000
_cell.length_c   1.000
_cell.angle_alpha   90.00
_cell.angle_beta   90.00
_cell.angle_gamma   90.00
#
_symmetry.space_group_name_H-M   'P 1'
#
loop_
_entity.id
_entity.type
_entity.pdbx_description
1 polymer ?
#
loop_
_entity_poly.entity_id
_entity_poly.type
_entity_poly.pdbx_seq_one_letter_code
_entity_poly.pdbx_strand_id
1 'polypeptide(L)' 'MTKPIPKNFAYADTILLFKSGDPENLANYRPISFLSTLYKVLTKLITQRIENIELPALWEAMEWFNIDKNIIKK' A
#
# COMPACT_ATOMS: atom_id res chain seq x y z
N MET A 1 -18.75 -25.72 1.35
CA MET A 1 -19.16 -24.35 0.96
C MET A 1 -18.17 -23.36 1.56
N THR A 2 -17.50 -22.56 0.74
CA THR A 2 -16.63 -21.48 1.21
C THR A 2 -17.49 -20.29 1.64
N LYS A 3 -17.21 -19.71 2.81
CA LYS A 3 -17.91 -18.49 3.26
C LYS A 3 -17.50 -17.32 2.37
N PRO A 4 -18.44 -16.45 1.96
CA PRO A 4 -18.10 -15.28 1.15
C PRO A 4 -17.22 -14.33 1.96
N ILE A 5 -16.20 -13.78 1.30
CA ILE A 5 -15.31 -12.78 1.90
C ILE A 5 -16.14 -11.50 2.17
N PRO A 6 -15.98 -10.84 3.32
CA PRO A 6 -16.65 -9.58 3.59
C PRO A 6 -16.37 -8.53 2.50
N LYS A 7 -17.41 -7.88 1.97
CA LYS A 7 -17.28 -6.94 0.84
C LYS A 7 -16.33 -5.77 1.15
N ASN A 8 -16.32 -5.28 2.38
CA ASN A 8 -15.42 -4.23 2.87
C ASN A 8 -13.93 -4.62 2.89
N PHE A 9 -13.61 -5.88 2.59
CA PHE A 9 -12.23 -6.31 2.37
C PHE A 9 -11.73 -5.97 0.95
N ALA A 10 -12.64 -5.87 -0.02
CA ALA A 10 -12.32 -5.62 -1.43
C ALA A 10 -12.45 -4.14 -1.85
N TYR A 11 -13.15 -3.33 -1.06
CA TYR A 11 -13.44 -1.92 -1.38
C TYR A 11 -12.91 -0.98 -0.30
N ALA A 12 -12.60 0.26 -0.71
CA ALA A 12 -12.19 1.35 0.17
C ALA A 12 -13.09 2.57 -0.05
N ASP A 13 -13.51 3.20 1.04
CA ASP A 13 -14.29 4.43 0.97
C ASP A 13 -13.35 5.62 0.86
N THR A 14 -13.44 6.39 -0.23
CA THR A 14 -12.53 7.54 -0.44
C THR A 14 -13.24 8.85 -0.13
N ILE A 15 -12.64 9.63 0.78
CA ILE A 15 -13.10 10.99 1.11
C ILE A 15 -12.10 12.02 0.59
N LEU A 16 -12.58 13.20 0.23
CA LEU A 16 -11.72 14.33 -0.14
C LEU A 16 -11.42 15.18 1.09
N LEU A 17 -10.14 15.34 1.41
CA LEU A 17 -9.67 16.23 2.48
C LEU A 17 -9.13 17.52 1.86
N PHE A 18 -9.68 18.67 2.24
CA PHE A 18 -9.17 19.96 1.79
C PHE A 18 -7.73 20.16 2.30
N LYS A 19 -6.82 20.61 1.43
CA LYS A 19 -5.44 20.94 1.79
C LYS A 19 -5.25 22.44 2.00
N SER A 20 -5.46 23.23 0.95
CA SER A 20 -5.21 24.70 0.94
C SER A 20 -5.61 25.33 -0.39
N GLY A 21 -5.89 26.63 -0.41
CA GLY A 21 -6.19 27.40 -1.63
C GLY A 21 -7.68 27.71 -1.77
N ASP A 22 -8.17 27.75 -3.00
CA ASP A 22 -9.59 27.93 -3.32
C ASP A 22 -10.40 26.64 -3.06
N PRO A 23 -11.41 26.64 -2.17
CA PRO A 23 -12.25 25.47 -1.89
C PRO A 23 -13.11 25.01 -3.07
N GLU A 24 -13.38 25.87 -4.07
CA GLU A 24 -14.16 25.46 -5.25
C GLU A 24 -13.31 24.66 -6.25
N ASN A 25 -11.98 24.75 -6.15
CA ASN A 25 -11.06 24.03 -7.00
C ASN A 25 -10.73 22.63 -6.42
N LEU A 26 -11.24 21.59 -7.09
CA LEU A 26 -11.04 20.18 -6.72
C LEU A 26 -9.55 19.77 -6.58
N ALA A 27 -8.63 20.41 -7.31
CA ALA A 27 -7.18 20.13 -7.23
C ALA A 27 -6.57 20.45 -5.84
N ASN A 28 -7.26 21.27 -5.04
CA ASN A 28 -6.85 21.64 -3.69
C ASN A 28 -7.22 20.60 -2.63
N TYR A 29 -7.90 19.52 -3.01
CA TYR A 29 -8.22 18.41 -2.14
C TYR A 29 -7.21 17.27 -2.27
N ARG A 30 -7.19 16.40 -1.27
CA ARG A 30 -6.41 15.16 -1.26
C ARG A 30 -7.37 13.99 -1.06
N PRO A 31 -7.42 13.01 -1.98
CA PRO A 31 -8.21 11.82 -1.76
C PRO A 31 -7.55 10.97 -0.66
N ILE A 32 -8.33 10.57 0.33
CA ILE A 32 -7.91 9.66 1.41
C ILE A 32 -8.85 8.46 1.40
N SER A 33 -8.30 7.27 1.22
CA SER A 33 -9.07 6.02 1.21
C SER A 33 -9.08 5.37 2.60
N PHE A 34 -10.27 5.16 3.13
CA PHE A 34 -10.52 4.45 4.38
C PHE A 34 -10.61 2.95 4.11
N LEU A 35 -9.51 2.26 4.40
CA LEU A 35 -9.40 0.81 4.27
C LEU A 35 -9.90 0.12 5.55
N SER A 36 -10.47 -1.07 5.41
CA SER A 36 -10.88 -1.88 6.56
C SER A 36 -9.68 -2.20 7.47
N THR A 37 -9.91 -2.22 8.78
CA THR A 37 -8.86 -2.54 9.76
C THR A 37 -8.26 -3.91 9.51
N LEU A 38 -9.10 -4.89 9.11
CA LEU A 38 -8.66 -6.23 8.77
C LEU A 38 -7.70 -6.24 7.58
N TYR A 39 -7.98 -5.46 6.52
CA TYR A 39 -7.06 -5.29 5.39
C TYR A 39 -5.71 -4.78 5.87
N LYS A 40 -5.68 -3.69 6.66
CA LYS A 40 -4.43 -3.09 7.15
C LYS A 40 -3.59 -4.06 7.97
N VAL A 41 -4.22 -4.82 8.86
CA VAL A 41 -3.54 -5.85 9.67
C VAL A 41 -2.97 -6.95 8.79
N LEU A 42 -3.76 -7.48 7.85
CA LEU A 42 -3.29 -8.53 6.96
C LEU A 42 -2.14 -8.05 6.08
N THR A 43 -2.24 -6.86 5.49
CA THR A 43 -1.16 -6.26 4.71
C THR A 43 0.10 -6.15 5.55
N LYS A 44 0.03 -5.66 6.80
CA LYS A 44 1.21 -5.56 7.66
C LYS A 44 1.86 -6.92 7.93
N LEU A 45 1.07 -7.97 8.21
CA LEU A 45 1.59 -9.32 8.43
C LEU A 45 2.26 -9.90 7.18
N ILE A 46 1.65 -9.70 6.00
CA ILE A 46 2.23 -10.14 4.73
C ILE A 46 3.53 -9.38 4.45
N THR A 47 3.52 -8.05 4.59
CA THR A 47 4.70 -7.20 4.42
C THR A 47 5.83 -7.65 5.33
N GLN A 48 5.58 -7.90 6.61
CA GLN A 48 6.59 -8.39 7.54
C GLN A 48 7.20 -9.74 7.11
N ARG A 49 6.39 -10.65 6.56
CA ARG A 49 6.89 -11.94 6.07
C ARG A 49 7.77 -11.77 4.83
N ILE A 50 7.33 -10.95 3.88
CA ILE A 50 8.11 -10.64 2.67
C ILE A 50 9.43 -9.96 3.05
N GLU A 51 9.38 -8.99 3.97
CA GLU A 51 10.55 -8.26 4.45
C GLU A 51 11.58 -9.18 5.10
N ASN A 52 11.13 -10.14 5.91
CA ASN A 52 12.02 -11.01 6.67
C ASN A 52 12.56 -12.20 5.86
N ILE A 53 11.83 -12.66 4.84
CA ILE A 53 12.14 -13.90 4.13
C ILE A 53 12.68 -13.62 2.72
N GLU A 54 11.97 -12.80 1.96
CA GLU A 54 12.20 -12.65 0.52
C GLU A 54 13.15 -11.50 0.19
N LEU A 55 13.16 -10.42 0.98
CA LEU A 55 14.05 -9.28 0.70
C LEU A 55 15.54 -9.61 0.71
N PRO A 56 16.08 -10.47 1.61
CA PRO A 56 17.48 -10.88 1.54
C PRO A 56 17.82 -11.63 0.24
N ALA A 57 16.97 -12.56 -0.17
CA ALA A 57 17.16 -13.34 -1.40
C ALA A 57 17.00 -12.46 -2.66
N LEU A 58 16.04 -11.53 -2.65
CA LEU A 58 15.86 -10.54 -3.71
C LEU A 58 17.05 -9.60 -3.82
N TRP A 59 17.64 -9.19 -2.70
CA TRP A 59 18.83 -8.35 -2.70
C TRP A 59 20.05 -9.06 -3.30
N GLU A 60 20.27 -10.31 -2.92
CA GLU A 60 21.32 -11.16 -3.50
C GLU A 60 21.11 -11.35 -5.01
N ALA A 61 19.87 -11.62 -5.45
CA ALA A 61 19.55 -11.70 -6.86
C ALA A 61 19.80 -10.36 -7.59
N MET A 62 19.38 -9.23 -7.02
CA MET A 62 19.59 -7.91 -7.60
C MET A 62 21.08 -7.56 -7.75
N GLU A 63 21.91 -7.94 -6.77
CA GLU A 63 23.37 -7.84 -6.86
C GLU A 63 23.91 -8.67 -8.02
N TRP A 64 23.44 -9.92 -8.17
CA TRP A 64 23.84 -10.80 -9.28
C TRP A 64 23.49 -10.23 -10.66
N PHE A 65 22.35 -9.55 -10.77
CA PHE A 65 21.93 -8.86 -12.00
C PHE A 65 22.51 -7.45 -12.16
N ASN A 66 23.38 -6.99 -11.24
CA ASN A 66 23.99 -5.67 -11.25
C ASN A 66 22.97 -4.51 -11.32
N ILE A 67 21.84 -4.67 -10.61
CA ILE A 67 20.75 -3.69 -10.55
C ILE A 67 21.07 -2.65 -9.46
N ASP A 68 20.93 -1.36 -9.79
CA ASP A 68 21.16 -0.28 -8.82
C ASP A 68 20.11 -0.31 -7.70
N LYS A 69 20.62 -0.34 -6.48
CA LYS A 69 19.88 -0.44 -5.24
C LYS A 69 19.16 0.87 -4.86
N ASN A 70 19.60 1.99 -5.44
CA ASN A 70 18.97 3.30 -5.27
C ASN A 70 17.66 3.45 -6.06
N ILE A 71 17.34 2.49 -6.95
CA ILE A 71 16.08 2.49 -7.70
C ILE A 71 14.87 2.30 -6.77
N ILE A 72 15.06 1.59 -5.65
CA ILE A 72 13.97 1.17 -4.75
C ILE A 72 13.85 2.08 -3.52
N LYS A 73 14.94 2.69 -3.06
CA LYS A 73 14.91 3.63 -1.92
C LYS A 73 14.56 5.04 -2.42
N LYS A 74 13.29 5.41 -2.32
CA LYS A 74 12.83 6.80 -2.48
C LYS A 74 12.32 7.34 -1.16
#